data_AF-A0A0Q7KGP8-F1
#
_entry.id   AF-A0A0Q7KGP8-F1
#
_cell.length_a   1.000
_cell.length_b   1.000
_cell.length_c   1.000
_cell.angle_alpha   90.00
_cell.angle_beta   90.00
_cell.angle_gamma   90.00
#
_symmetry.space_group_name_H-M   'P 1'
#
loop_
_entity.id
_entity.type
_entity.pdbx_description
1 polymer ?
#
loop_
_entity_poly.entity_id
_entity_poly.type
_entity_poly.pdbx_seq_one_letter_code
_entity_poly.pdbx_strand_id
1 'polypeptide(L)'
;MPMTAELGQEVLNLLSARGATGLERLEFDGSQLERWLSRLAEPQPDLSAAKNAANQSLFLMATEAVRDVIVARQQVAHADEMPWWLRRLLGVFHFQKTTVATFNYDTLVETAVGMAGLFDGESRLVTGAESIRHMPPLRERPAEGMQWGTQRSDTFRYLKLHGSVDTFWIPGDVSGASIGRWYMPGRWGEPQVPDDEDRRQVLPGTEAYIVPPAAAKSSFYANPLARELWRTTAQALAEADRVTVVGYSLPLTDLVTSGMLADTIVNSTCEVVVVDPVPDVVGGRLVELGADLGRIQHVGGDDCVMRWAEQLDEDMTVELPADLDGDVRLTVGWGTTPWAAVTSAVARDGDGLARVQVADAASVPWGSATVPVRELLGPMGRPDRIEVEYATGRRSRVAHAVRWSEDGSGRYLVLTPSAREAQ
;
A
#
# COMPACT_ATOMS: atom_id res chain seq x y z
N MET A 1 -13.46 0.04 -0.46
CA MET A 1 -13.49 -1.22 -1.23
C MET A 1 -14.61 -2.09 -0.70
N PRO A 2 -15.32 -2.86 -1.56
CA PRO A 2 -16.47 -3.64 -1.13
C PRO A 2 -16.02 -4.80 -0.23
N MET A 3 -16.81 -5.10 0.80
CA MET A 3 -16.63 -6.31 1.60
C MET A 3 -17.01 -7.54 0.77
N THR A 4 -16.60 -8.76 1.17
CA THR A 4 -16.81 -9.99 0.38
C THR A 4 -18.27 -10.23 -0.01
N ALA A 5 -19.22 -9.96 0.89
CA ALA A 5 -20.65 -10.10 0.61
C ALA A 5 -21.15 -9.08 -0.43
N GLU A 6 -20.75 -7.81 -0.28
CA GLU A 6 -21.07 -6.74 -1.22
C GLU A 6 -20.48 -7.01 -2.60
N LEU A 7 -19.21 -7.43 -2.66
CA LEU A 7 -18.53 -7.82 -3.88
C LEU A 7 -19.30 -8.95 -4.58
N GLY A 8 -19.73 -9.96 -3.84
CA GLY A 8 -20.52 -11.06 -4.39
C GLY A 8 -21.82 -10.58 -5.02
N GLN A 9 -22.55 -9.69 -4.33
CA GLN A 9 -23.80 -9.16 -4.85
C GLN A 9 -23.60 -8.31 -6.11
N GLU A 10 -22.58 -7.45 -6.12
CA GLU A 10 -22.23 -6.65 -7.29
C GLU A 10 -21.84 -7.54 -8.48
N VAL A 11 -21.06 -8.60 -8.25
CA VAL A 11 -20.71 -9.59 -9.28
C VAL A 11 -21.95 -10.26 -9.86
N LEU A 12 -22.91 -10.69 -9.04
CA LEU A 12 -24.17 -11.29 -9.55
C LEU A 12 -24.97 -10.31 -10.40
N ASN A 13 -25.03 -9.04 -9.99
CA ASN A 13 -25.73 -8.00 -10.72
C ASN A 13 -25.08 -7.79 -12.10
N LEU A 14 -23.74 -7.71 -12.16
CA LEU A 14 -23.01 -7.59 -13.43
C LEU A 14 -23.20 -8.83 -14.32
N LEU A 15 -23.11 -10.04 -13.77
CA LEU A 15 -23.30 -11.27 -14.53
C LEU A 15 -24.71 -11.37 -15.09
N SER A 16 -25.73 -11.01 -14.32
CA SER A 16 -27.13 -10.97 -14.75
C SER A 16 -27.32 -9.97 -15.89
N ALA A 17 -26.70 -8.77 -15.78
CA ALA A 17 -26.72 -7.77 -16.85
C ALA A 17 -26.01 -8.24 -18.14
N ARG A 18 -25.03 -9.15 -18.03
CA ARG A 18 -24.36 -9.81 -19.15
C ARG A 18 -25.13 -11.01 -19.71
N GLY A 19 -26.31 -11.32 -19.18
CA GLY A 19 -27.16 -12.42 -19.65
C GLY A 19 -26.78 -13.80 -19.11
N ALA A 20 -25.97 -13.88 -18.05
CA ALA A 20 -25.74 -15.14 -17.36
C ALA A 20 -27.06 -15.65 -16.73
N THR A 21 -27.31 -16.95 -16.81
CA THR A 21 -28.57 -17.58 -16.35
C THR A 21 -28.31 -18.45 -15.11
N GLY A 22 -29.37 -18.74 -14.35
CA GLY A 22 -29.26 -19.61 -13.16
C GLY A 22 -28.71 -18.92 -11.90
N LEU A 23 -28.71 -17.58 -11.87
CA LEU A 23 -28.21 -16.78 -10.75
C LEU A 23 -29.29 -16.38 -9.72
N GLU A 24 -30.57 -16.57 -10.05
CA GLU A 24 -31.75 -16.04 -9.34
C GLU A 24 -31.88 -16.50 -7.87
N ARG A 25 -31.14 -17.53 -7.47
CA ARG A 25 -31.19 -18.12 -6.11
C ARG A 25 -29.90 -17.93 -5.33
N LEU A 26 -28.95 -17.17 -5.87
CA LEU A 26 -27.68 -16.91 -5.20
C LEU A 26 -27.82 -15.60 -4.40
N GLU A 27 -27.63 -15.74 -3.10
CA GLU A 27 -27.36 -14.63 -2.19
C GLU A 27 -26.03 -14.95 -1.52
N PHE A 28 -25.26 -13.92 -1.17
CA PHE A 28 -23.96 -14.10 -0.53
C PHE A 28 -23.91 -13.43 0.83
N ASP A 29 -23.75 -14.25 1.88
CA ASP A 29 -23.25 -13.82 3.18
C ASP A 29 -21.80 -14.30 3.39
N GLY A 30 -20.96 -13.46 4.02
CA GLY A 30 -19.60 -13.81 4.41
C GLY A 30 -18.78 -14.59 3.35
N SER A 31 -18.45 -15.85 3.67
CA SER A 31 -17.62 -16.74 2.84
C SER A 31 -18.33 -17.42 1.65
N GLN A 32 -19.62 -17.15 1.42
CA GLN A 32 -20.40 -17.87 0.41
C GLN A 32 -19.94 -17.60 -1.02
N LEU A 33 -19.49 -16.37 -1.33
CA LEU A 33 -18.89 -16.03 -2.62
C LEU A 33 -17.72 -16.96 -2.94
N GLU A 34 -16.85 -17.16 -1.96
CA GLU A 34 -15.66 -17.98 -2.13
C GLU A 34 -16.00 -19.45 -2.34
N ARG A 35 -16.95 -19.99 -1.56
CA ARG A 35 -17.44 -21.37 -1.75
C ARG A 35 -18.06 -21.56 -3.14
N TRP A 36 -18.83 -20.59 -3.61
CA TRP A 36 -19.46 -20.64 -4.92
C TRP A 36 -18.41 -20.61 -6.03
N LEU A 37 -17.46 -19.67 -6.00
CA LEU A 37 -16.37 -19.60 -6.98
C LEU A 37 -15.51 -20.86 -6.97
N SER A 38 -15.23 -21.43 -5.78
CA SER A 38 -14.48 -22.68 -5.64
C SER A 38 -15.17 -23.85 -6.35
N ARG A 39 -16.50 -23.96 -6.23
CA ARG A 39 -17.27 -25.02 -6.90
C ARG A 39 -17.33 -24.83 -8.42
N LEU A 40 -17.24 -23.59 -8.90
CA LEU A 40 -17.24 -23.31 -10.33
C LEU A 40 -15.86 -23.53 -10.98
N ALA A 41 -14.78 -23.27 -10.23
CA ALA A 41 -13.40 -23.29 -10.72
C ALA A 41 -12.87 -24.69 -11.08
N GLU A 42 -13.41 -25.73 -10.44
CA GLU A 42 -12.92 -27.10 -10.60
C GLU A 42 -14.01 -28.05 -11.14
N PRO A 43 -13.64 -29.03 -11.99
CA PRO A 43 -14.54 -30.10 -12.39
C PRO A 43 -15.09 -30.84 -11.16
N GLN A 44 -16.41 -30.86 -11.02
CA GLN A 44 -17.07 -31.52 -9.91
C GLN A 44 -17.40 -32.96 -10.28
N PRO A 45 -17.10 -33.96 -9.42
CA PRO A 45 -17.32 -35.37 -9.72
C PRO A 45 -18.81 -35.74 -9.79
N ASP A 46 -19.68 -34.95 -9.14
CA ASP A 46 -21.14 -35.12 -9.18
C ASP A 46 -21.80 -34.53 -10.44
N LEU A 47 -21.03 -33.86 -11.30
CA LEU A 47 -21.51 -33.18 -12.50
C LEU A 47 -21.05 -33.87 -13.77
N SER A 48 -21.86 -33.76 -14.84
CA SER A 48 -21.45 -34.19 -16.17
C SER A 48 -20.39 -33.26 -16.76
N ALA A 49 -19.65 -33.74 -17.76
CA ALA A 49 -18.66 -32.93 -18.48
C ALA A 49 -19.26 -31.62 -19.05
N ALA A 50 -20.48 -31.68 -19.59
CA ALA A 50 -21.17 -30.49 -20.11
C ALA A 50 -21.49 -29.46 -19.01
N LYS A 51 -21.89 -29.92 -17.81
CA LYS A 51 -22.13 -29.02 -16.67
C LYS A 51 -20.83 -28.44 -16.13
N ASN A 52 -19.76 -29.23 -16.06
CA ASN A 52 -18.44 -28.74 -15.67
C ASN A 52 -17.90 -27.68 -16.66
N ALA A 53 -18.11 -27.86 -17.96
CA ALA A 53 -17.76 -26.83 -18.95
C ALA A 53 -18.58 -25.54 -18.77
N ALA A 54 -19.88 -25.66 -18.47
CA ALA A 54 -20.72 -24.49 -18.17
C ALA A 54 -20.27 -23.77 -16.88
N ASN A 55 -19.91 -24.52 -15.83
CA ASN A 55 -19.35 -23.95 -14.60
C ASN A 55 -18.04 -23.20 -14.87
N GLN A 56 -17.14 -23.78 -15.67
CA GLN A 56 -15.89 -23.14 -16.05
C GLN A 56 -16.14 -21.82 -16.80
N SER A 57 -17.09 -21.80 -17.74
CA SER A 57 -17.48 -20.58 -18.43
C SER A 57 -18.00 -19.51 -17.46
N LEU A 58 -18.86 -19.90 -16.52
CA LEU A 58 -19.41 -18.99 -15.52
C LEU A 58 -18.32 -18.46 -14.56
N PHE A 59 -17.36 -19.29 -14.19
CA PHE A 59 -16.21 -18.90 -13.37
C PHE A 59 -15.35 -17.83 -14.04
N LEU A 60 -15.06 -17.98 -15.34
CA LEU A 60 -14.30 -16.97 -16.10
C LEU A 60 -15.06 -15.65 -16.16
N MET A 61 -16.35 -15.68 -16.48
CA MET A 61 -17.21 -14.48 -16.46
C MET A 61 -17.25 -13.82 -15.08
N ALA A 62 -17.31 -14.60 -14.00
CA ALA A 62 -17.34 -14.09 -12.64
C ALA A 62 -16.01 -13.41 -12.26
N THR A 63 -14.89 -13.97 -12.71
CA THR A 63 -13.55 -13.38 -12.50
C THR A 63 -13.43 -12.03 -13.21
N GLU A 64 -13.89 -11.92 -14.46
CA GLU A 64 -13.97 -10.62 -15.16
C GLU A 64 -14.89 -9.63 -14.43
N ALA A 65 -16.05 -10.08 -13.95
CA ALA A 65 -16.97 -9.23 -13.20
C ALA A 65 -16.35 -8.73 -11.88
N VAL A 66 -15.58 -9.57 -11.16
CA VAL A 66 -14.82 -9.14 -9.98
C VAL A 66 -13.87 -8.01 -10.34
N ARG A 67 -13.07 -8.17 -11.40
CA ARG A 67 -12.15 -7.11 -11.86
C ARG A 67 -12.90 -5.80 -12.11
N ASP A 68 -14.00 -5.85 -12.85
CA ASP A 68 -14.71 -4.65 -13.25
C ASP A 68 -15.38 -3.94 -12.06
N VAL A 69 -15.88 -4.70 -11.08
CA VAL A 69 -16.35 -4.14 -9.80
C VAL A 69 -15.20 -3.43 -9.06
N ILE A 70 -14.03 -4.07 -8.95
CA ILE A 70 -12.88 -3.47 -8.27
C ILE A 70 -12.44 -2.18 -8.99
N VAL A 71 -12.34 -2.19 -10.31
CA VAL A 71 -12.00 -0.99 -11.10
C VAL A 71 -13.02 0.12 -10.85
N ALA A 72 -14.33 -0.17 -10.90
CA ALA A 72 -15.36 0.82 -10.63
C ALA A 72 -15.26 1.41 -9.21
N ARG A 73 -15.03 0.56 -8.20
CA ARG A 73 -14.89 0.99 -6.80
C ARG A 73 -13.61 1.78 -6.55
N GLN A 74 -12.53 1.46 -7.25
CA GLN A 74 -11.31 2.26 -7.25
C GLN A 74 -11.55 3.66 -7.82
N GLN A 75 -12.29 3.80 -8.93
CA GLN A 75 -12.61 5.11 -9.50
C GLN A 75 -13.44 5.97 -8.55
N VAL A 76 -14.37 5.35 -7.81
CA VAL A 76 -15.11 6.05 -6.74
C VAL A 76 -14.16 6.56 -5.66
N ALA A 77 -13.22 5.73 -5.20
CA ALA A 77 -12.23 6.16 -4.20
C ALA A 77 -11.30 7.26 -4.73
N HIS A 78 -10.90 7.20 -5.99
CA HIS A 78 -10.08 8.23 -6.65
C HIS A 78 -10.82 9.56 -6.86
N ALA A 79 -12.16 9.60 -6.78
CA ALA A 79 -12.91 10.84 -6.92
C ALA A 79 -12.64 11.82 -5.76
N ASP A 80 -12.28 11.31 -4.58
CA ASP A 80 -11.98 12.12 -3.39
C ASP A 80 -10.49 12.49 -3.31
N GLU A 81 -10.16 13.51 -2.49
CA GLU A 81 -8.77 13.81 -2.13
C GLU A 81 -8.16 12.61 -1.40
N MET A 82 -6.89 12.32 -1.67
CA MET A 82 -6.16 11.30 -0.94
C MET A 82 -6.20 11.58 0.58
N PRO A 83 -6.69 10.64 1.42
CA PRO A 83 -6.78 10.86 2.85
C PRO A 83 -5.44 11.20 3.49
N TRP A 84 -5.44 12.15 4.44
CA TRP A 84 -4.21 12.59 5.11
C TRP A 84 -3.51 11.46 5.89
N TRP A 85 -4.28 10.59 6.54
CA TRP A 85 -3.73 9.42 7.25
C TRP A 85 -3.01 8.46 6.29
N LEU A 86 -3.48 8.32 5.04
CA LEU A 86 -2.84 7.45 4.06
C LEU A 86 -1.49 8.02 3.63
N ARG A 87 -1.40 9.35 3.44
CA ARG A 87 -0.10 10.01 3.18
C ARG A 87 0.91 9.74 4.29
N ARG A 88 0.50 9.90 5.55
CA ARG A 88 1.35 9.64 6.72
C ARG A 88 1.77 8.17 6.79
N LEU A 89 0.83 7.25 6.58
CA LEU A 89 1.11 5.82 6.59
C LEU A 89 2.17 5.43 5.54
N LEU A 90 2.05 5.95 4.31
CA LEU A 90 3.03 5.70 3.25
C LEU A 90 4.41 6.30 3.58
N GLY A 91 4.43 7.45 4.25
CA GLY A 91 5.62 8.03 4.85
C GLY A 91 6.31 7.09 5.82
N VAL A 92 5.56 6.63 6.84
CA VAL A 92 6.06 5.66 7.82
C VAL A 92 6.62 4.43 7.13
N PHE A 93 5.85 3.82 6.20
CA PHE A 93 6.32 2.66 5.45
C PHE A 93 7.64 2.94 4.73
N HIS A 94 7.72 4.07 4.02
CA HIS A 94 8.90 4.47 3.28
C HIS A 94 10.15 4.63 4.14
N PHE A 95 10.03 5.29 5.30
CA PHE A 95 11.18 5.54 6.18
C PHE A 95 11.58 4.31 6.99
N GLN A 96 10.62 3.49 7.42
CA GLN A 96 10.89 2.23 8.11
C GLN A 96 11.24 1.07 7.16
N LYS A 97 11.19 1.31 5.83
CA LYS A 97 11.39 0.29 4.79
C LYS A 97 10.51 -0.96 5.00
N THR A 98 9.27 -0.73 5.43
CA THR A 98 8.32 -1.79 5.77
C THR A 98 8.08 -2.73 4.59
N THR A 99 7.95 -4.04 4.86
CA THR A 99 7.41 -4.98 3.87
C THR A 99 5.91 -5.13 4.08
N VAL A 100 5.14 -4.79 3.05
CA VAL A 100 3.68 -4.81 3.05
C VAL A 100 3.22 -5.86 2.03
N ALA A 101 2.63 -6.94 2.52
CA ALA A 101 1.95 -7.92 1.66
C ALA A 101 0.45 -7.62 1.61
N THR A 102 -0.14 -7.72 0.43
CA THR A 102 -1.56 -7.42 0.22
C THR A 102 -2.24 -8.47 -0.63
N PHE A 103 -3.52 -8.66 -0.34
CA PHE A 103 -4.45 -9.48 -1.11
C PHE A 103 -5.42 -8.64 -1.96
N ASN A 104 -5.31 -7.30 -1.88
CA ASN A 104 -6.17 -6.39 -2.62
C ASN A 104 -5.77 -6.34 -4.09
N TYR A 105 -6.78 -6.31 -4.97
CA TYR A 105 -6.57 -6.22 -6.42
C TYR A 105 -6.46 -4.77 -6.92
N ASP A 106 -6.98 -3.78 -6.19
CA ASP A 106 -6.95 -2.36 -6.60
C ASP A 106 -5.53 -1.79 -6.58
N THR A 107 -5.32 -0.63 -7.23
CA THR A 107 -4.04 0.09 -7.29
C THR A 107 -4.02 1.35 -6.42
N LEU A 108 -4.85 1.42 -5.38
CA LEU A 108 -5.00 2.63 -4.55
C LEU A 108 -3.70 3.01 -3.83
N VAL A 109 -2.96 2.02 -3.34
CA VAL A 109 -1.66 2.25 -2.66
C VAL A 109 -0.61 2.72 -3.66
N GLU A 110 -0.49 2.10 -4.82
CA GLU A 110 0.51 2.47 -5.83
C GLU A 110 0.27 3.88 -6.38
N THR A 111 -1.00 4.22 -6.64
CA THR A 111 -1.40 5.58 -7.04
C THR A 111 -1.17 6.59 -5.91
N ALA A 112 -1.45 6.22 -4.66
CA ALA A 112 -1.16 7.04 -3.50
C ALA A 112 0.35 7.30 -3.31
N VAL A 113 1.22 6.31 -3.52
CA VAL A 113 2.69 6.48 -3.49
C VAL A 113 3.14 7.54 -4.50
N GLY A 114 2.66 7.44 -5.74
CA GLY A 114 2.98 8.42 -6.79
C GLY A 114 2.53 9.85 -6.44
N MET A 115 1.49 10.01 -5.61
CA MET A 115 0.97 11.30 -5.18
C MET A 115 1.54 11.81 -3.85
N ALA A 116 2.04 10.92 -2.99
CA ALA A 116 2.63 11.28 -1.71
C ALA A 116 3.88 12.15 -1.92
N GLY A 117 4.58 11.95 -3.03
CA GLY A 117 5.78 12.72 -3.39
C GLY A 117 6.94 12.44 -2.45
N LEU A 118 7.13 11.16 -2.15
CA LEU A 118 8.21 10.63 -1.32
C LEU A 118 9.51 10.60 -2.13
N PHE A 119 10.64 10.83 -1.48
CA PHE A 119 11.96 10.69 -2.10
C PHE A 119 12.87 9.83 -1.25
N ASP A 120 13.76 9.08 -1.88
CA ASP A 120 14.81 8.34 -1.17
C ASP A 120 15.96 9.25 -0.69
N GLY A 121 16.95 8.65 -0.02
CA GLY A 121 18.11 9.38 0.50
C GLY A 121 18.99 10.03 -0.58
N GLU A 122 18.83 9.64 -1.84
CA GLU A 122 19.54 10.20 -3.00
C GLU A 122 18.68 11.22 -3.77
N SER A 123 17.58 11.68 -3.18
CA SER A 123 16.62 12.60 -3.80
C SER A 123 15.98 12.07 -5.08
N ARG A 124 15.82 10.74 -5.20
CA ARG A 124 15.04 10.12 -6.28
C ARG A 124 13.58 10.04 -5.87
N LEU A 125 12.69 10.45 -6.77
CA LEU A 125 11.24 10.39 -6.55
C LEU A 125 10.78 8.93 -6.51
N VAL A 126 10.10 8.55 -5.45
CA VAL A 126 9.51 7.21 -5.28
C VAL A 126 8.19 7.11 -6.04
N THR A 127 8.08 6.11 -6.89
CA THR A 127 6.88 5.77 -7.67
C THR A 127 6.23 4.48 -7.16
N GLY A 128 4.96 4.28 -7.50
CA GLY A 128 4.26 3.02 -7.21
C GLY A 128 4.98 1.79 -7.81
N ALA A 129 5.59 1.94 -9.00
CA ALA A 129 6.35 0.86 -9.65
C ALA A 129 7.61 0.45 -8.85
N GLU A 130 8.28 1.41 -8.20
CA GLU A 130 9.44 1.12 -7.35
C GLU A 130 9.05 0.42 -6.04
N SER A 131 7.90 0.77 -5.45
CA SER A 131 7.39 0.10 -4.24
C SER A 131 7.15 -1.40 -4.48
N ILE A 132 6.69 -1.78 -5.68
CA ILE A 132 6.51 -3.19 -6.08
C ILE A 132 7.75 -3.79 -6.75
N ARG A 133 8.88 -3.07 -6.78
CA ARG A 133 10.15 -3.47 -7.42
C ARG A 133 10.01 -3.86 -8.91
N HIS A 134 9.09 -3.22 -9.63
CA HIS A 134 8.74 -3.52 -11.02
C HIS A 134 8.40 -5.01 -11.25
N MET A 135 7.73 -5.63 -10.27
CA MET A 135 7.30 -7.02 -10.35
C MET A 135 5.78 -7.11 -10.16
N PRO A 136 4.99 -7.43 -11.21
CA PRO A 136 5.41 -7.69 -12.60
C PRO A 136 5.93 -6.44 -13.36
N PRO A 137 6.67 -6.63 -14.48
CA PRO A 137 7.22 -5.51 -15.25
C PRO A 137 6.12 -4.71 -15.95
N LEU A 138 6.28 -3.39 -15.99
CA LEU A 138 5.42 -2.51 -16.78
C LEU A 138 5.68 -2.77 -18.26
N ARG A 139 4.60 -2.89 -19.05
CA ARG A 139 4.67 -2.94 -20.51
C ARG A 139 4.26 -1.58 -21.04
N GLU A 140 5.10 -1.02 -21.91
CA GLU A 140 4.91 0.27 -22.54
C GLU A 140 4.90 0.10 -24.06
N ARG A 141 4.42 1.12 -24.76
CA ARG A 141 4.49 1.14 -26.23
C ARG A 141 5.97 1.20 -26.65
N PRO A 142 6.40 0.46 -27.69
CA PRO A 142 7.78 0.51 -28.20
C PRO A 142 8.28 1.89 -28.66
N ALA A 143 7.41 2.90 -28.72
CA ALA A 143 7.71 4.25 -29.19
C ALA A 143 8.03 5.25 -28.05
N GLU A 144 7.79 4.89 -26.79
CA GLU A 144 8.27 5.68 -25.67
C GLU A 144 9.78 5.43 -25.55
N GLY A 145 10.55 6.51 -25.63
CA GLY A 145 12.01 6.46 -25.85
C GLY A 145 12.77 5.61 -24.83
N MET A 146 14.05 5.39 -25.11
CA MET A 146 14.91 4.54 -24.28
C MET A 146 14.92 5.03 -22.81
N GLN A 147 14.24 4.30 -21.92
CA GLN A 147 14.36 4.50 -20.49
C GLN A 147 15.77 4.02 -20.08
N TRP A 148 16.66 4.98 -19.83
CA TRP A 148 17.96 4.70 -19.25
C TRP A 148 17.73 4.17 -17.84
N GLY A 149 18.27 2.98 -17.55
CA GLY A 149 18.02 2.23 -16.32
C GLY A 149 18.05 3.14 -15.10
N THR A 150 16.87 3.42 -14.55
CA THR A 150 16.75 4.19 -13.33
C THR A 150 17.28 3.32 -12.21
N GLN A 151 18.24 3.85 -11.45
CA GLN A 151 18.61 3.24 -10.18
C GLN A 151 17.35 3.22 -9.31
N ARG A 152 17.06 2.05 -8.73
CA ARG A 152 15.85 1.83 -7.92
C ARG A 152 15.88 2.76 -6.71
N SER A 153 14.80 3.50 -6.48
CA SER A 153 14.66 4.24 -5.24
C SER A 153 14.63 3.30 -4.04
N ASP A 154 15.29 3.71 -2.95
CA ASP A 154 15.24 2.97 -1.70
C ASP A 154 13.95 3.29 -0.92
N THR A 155 13.03 2.33 -0.87
CA THR A 155 11.68 2.50 -0.30
C THR A 155 11.15 1.17 0.23
N PHE A 156 9.97 1.22 0.86
CA PHE A 156 9.21 0.08 1.35
C PHE A 156 8.87 -0.91 0.22
N ARG A 157 8.61 -2.17 0.58
CA ARG A 157 8.29 -3.22 -0.39
C ARG A 157 6.81 -3.53 -0.35
N TYR A 158 6.12 -3.43 -1.48
CA TYR A 158 4.70 -3.74 -1.62
C TYR A 158 4.49 -5.00 -2.48
N LEU A 159 3.92 -6.05 -1.90
CA LEU A 159 3.81 -7.38 -2.49
C LEU A 159 2.35 -7.74 -2.77
N LYS A 160 1.99 -7.85 -4.06
CA LYS A 160 0.63 -8.18 -4.53
C LYS A 160 0.46 -9.69 -4.70
N LEU A 161 -0.01 -10.37 -3.67
CA LEU A 161 -0.02 -11.84 -3.63
C LEU A 161 -1.11 -12.49 -4.50
N HIS A 162 -2.19 -11.76 -4.76
CA HIS A 162 -3.32 -12.23 -5.57
C HIS A 162 -3.40 -11.55 -6.94
N GLY A 163 -2.30 -10.97 -7.42
CA GLY A 163 -2.32 -10.17 -8.64
C GLY A 163 -2.99 -8.82 -8.41
N SER A 164 -3.44 -8.18 -9.49
CA SER A 164 -3.94 -6.81 -9.47
C SER A 164 -4.73 -6.51 -10.74
N VAL A 165 -5.65 -5.54 -10.68
CA VAL A 165 -6.48 -5.15 -11.84
C VAL A 165 -5.67 -4.52 -12.99
N ASP A 166 -4.45 -4.10 -12.70
CA ASP A 166 -3.48 -3.57 -13.66
C ASP A 166 -2.49 -4.62 -14.20
N THR A 167 -2.59 -5.87 -13.73
CA THR A 167 -1.71 -6.97 -14.14
C THR A 167 -2.45 -7.89 -15.09
N PHE A 168 -1.81 -8.29 -16.17
CA PHE A 168 -2.39 -9.12 -17.22
C PHE A 168 -1.46 -10.27 -17.60
N TRP A 169 -2.05 -11.35 -18.11
CA TRP A 169 -1.33 -12.55 -18.54
C TRP A 169 -2.09 -13.29 -19.66
N ILE A 170 -1.45 -14.28 -20.27
CA ILE A 170 -2.13 -15.25 -21.13
C ILE A 170 -2.58 -16.42 -20.25
N PRO A 171 -3.90 -16.70 -20.14
CA PRO A 171 -4.39 -17.81 -19.33
C PRO A 171 -3.72 -19.14 -19.68
N GLY A 172 -3.27 -19.86 -18.65
CA GLY A 172 -2.56 -21.14 -18.81
C GLY A 172 -1.06 -21.02 -19.06
N ASP A 173 -0.50 -19.80 -19.16
CA ASP A 173 0.94 -19.60 -19.18
C ASP A 173 1.57 -19.89 -17.81
N VAL A 174 1.99 -21.14 -17.62
CA VAL A 174 2.68 -21.60 -16.42
C VAL A 174 4.09 -21.02 -16.27
N SER A 175 4.69 -20.48 -17.34
CA SER A 175 6.03 -19.90 -17.29
C SER A 175 6.07 -18.53 -16.64
N GLY A 176 4.93 -17.82 -16.63
CA GLY A 176 4.81 -16.44 -16.18
C GLY A 176 5.41 -15.40 -17.13
N ALA A 177 5.90 -15.81 -18.31
CA ALA A 177 6.56 -14.91 -19.27
C ALA A 177 5.60 -13.88 -19.90
N SER A 178 4.32 -14.22 -19.99
CA SER A 178 3.26 -13.32 -20.46
C SER A 178 2.79 -12.31 -19.40
N ILE A 179 3.17 -12.50 -18.13
CA ILE A 179 2.71 -11.61 -17.07
C ILE A 179 3.35 -10.23 -17.27
N GLY A 180 2.50 -9.20 -17.31
CA GLY A 180 2.92 -7.82 -17.46
C GLY A 180 1.91 -6.87 -16.84
N ARG A 181 2.37 -5.71 -16.41
CA ARG A 181 1.51 -4.62 -15.94
C ARG A 181 1.18 -3.68 -17.08
N TRP A 182 -0.02 -3.13 -17.03
CA TRP A 182 -0.42 -1.96 -17.79
C TRP A 182 -0.54 -0.77 -16.84
N TYR A 183 -0.21 0.42 -17.32
CA TYR A 183 -0.40 1.63 -16.55
C TYR A 183 -1.90 1.95 -16.48
N MET A 184 -2.50 1.80 -15.31
CA MET A 184 -3.89 2.23 -15.08
C MET A 184 -3.92 3.76 -14.90
N PRO A 185 -4.65 4.50 -15.75
CA PRO A 185 -4.77 5.94 -15.61
C PRO A 185 -5.65 6.32 -14.41
N GLY A 186 -5.50 7.56 -13.96
CA GLY A 186 -6.24 8.11 -12.82
C GLY A 186 -5.40 8.22 -11.57
N ARG A 187 -5.73 9.23 -10.76
CA ARG A 187 -5.11 9.51 -9.47
C ARG A 187 -6.16 10.09 -8.52
N TRP A 188 -5.85 10.16 -7.24
CA TRP A 188 -6.75 10.77 -6.26
C TRP A 188 -7.09 12.22 -6.64
N GLY A 189 -8.37 12.60 -6.54
CA GLY A 189 -8.94 13.87 -7.00
C GLY A 189 -9.13 13.97 -8.51
N GLU A 190 -8.57 13.06 -9.31
CA GLU A 190 -8.62 13.08 -10.77
C GLU A 190 -8.77 11.64 -11.33
N PRO A 191 -9.94 11.01 -11.12
CA PRO A 191 -10.22 9.68 -11.65
C PRO A 191 -10.18 9.71 -13.19
N GLN A 192 -9.68 8.64 -13.79
CA GLN A 192 -9.66 8.50 -15.24
C GLN A 192 -10.08 7.09 -15.63
N VAL A 193 -10.92 7.00 -16.65
CA VAL A 193 -11.36 5.72 -17.20
C VAL A 193 -10.22 5.11 -18.02
N PRO A 194 -9.84 3.85 -17.75
CA PRO A 194 -8.82 3.17 -18.53
C PRO A 194 -9.22 2.99 -20.00
N ASP A 195 -8.31 3.31 -20.93
CA ASP A 195 -8.49 3.05 -22.36
C ASP A 195 -8.19 1.58 -22.69
N ASP A 196 -9.26 0.81 -22.82
CA ASP A 196 -9.20 -0.62 -23.04
C ASP A 196 -8.66 -1.00 -24.43
N GLU A 197 -8.71 -0.08 -25.41
CA GLU A 197 -8.11 -0.27 -26.73
C GLU A 197 -6.59 -0.13 -26.66
N ASP A 198 -6.10 0.94 -26.00
CA ASP A 198 -4.68 1.12 -25.75
C ASP A 198 -4.06 -0.07 -25.01
N ARG A 199 -4.72 -0.51 -23.93
CA ARG A 199 -4.30 -1.72 -23.20
C ARG A 199 -4.12 -2.92 -24.14
N ARG A 200 -5.07 -3.17 -25.04
CA ARG A 200 -5.02 -4.30 -25.97
C ARG A 200 -3.92 -4.17 -27.01
N GLN A 201 -3.50 -2.95 -27.36
CA GLN A 201 -2.35 -2.73 -28.23
C GLN A 201 -1.03 -3.05 -27.51
N VAL A 202 -0.90 -2.69 -26.24
CA VAL A 202 0.30 -2.94 -25.43
C VAL A 202 0.40 -4.40 -24.97
N LEU A 203 -0.73 -5.00 -24.62
CA LEU A 203 -0.84 -6.35 -24.05
C LEU A 203 -1.89 -7.20 -24.83
N PRO A 204 -1.64 -7.53 -26.11
CA PRO A 204 -2.60 -8.23 -26.95
C PRO A 204 -2.85 -9.66 -26.45
N GLY A 205 -4.12 -10.09 -26.50
CA GLY A 205 -4.51 -11.45 -26.14
C GLY A 205 -4.36 -11.79 -24.65
N THR A 206 -4.20 -10.79 -23.79
CA THR A 206 -4.08 -10.97 -22.34
C THR A 206 -5.37 -10.67 -21.61
N GLU A 207 -5.55 -11.36 -20.49
CA GLU A 207 -6.64 -11.19 -19.52
C GLU A 207 -6.08 -10.72 -18.18
N ALA A 208 -6.92 -10.15 -17.33
CA ALA A 208 -6.48 -9.71 -16.02
C ALA A 208 -6.00 -10.90 -15.18
N TYR A 209 -4.82 -10.75 -14.59
CA TYR A 209 -4.25 -11.69 -13.66
C TYR A 209 -4.70 -11.32 -12.25
N ILE A 210 -5.85 -11.86 -11.86
CA ILE A 210 -6.33 -11.84 -10.49
C ILE A 210 -6.50 -13.28 -10.02
N VAL A 211 -6.01 -13.58 -8.80
CA VAL A 211 -6.22 -14.87 -8.16
C VAL A 211 -7.58 -14.79 -7.49
N PRO A 212 -8.63 -15.46 -7.99
CA PRO A 212 -9.96 -15.28 -7.47
C PRO A 212 -10.06 -15.77 -6.02
N PRO A 213 -11.03 -15.28 -5.24
CA PRO A 213 -11.31 -15.81 -3.90
C PRO A 213 -11.99 -17.17 -4.06
N ALA A 214 -11.20 -18.19 -4.38
CA ALA A 214 -11.58 -19.59 -4.50
C ALA A 214 -10.55 -20.44 -3.74
N ALA A 215 -10.94 -21.61 -3.24
CA ALA A 215 -10.05 -22.52 -2.52
C ALA A 215 -8.95 -23.09 -3.45
N ALA A 216 -9.30 -23.32 -4.72
CA ALA A 216 -8.38 -23.82 -5.73
C ALA A 216 -7.55 -22.69 -6.36
N LYS A 217 -6.40 -22.38 -5.75
CA LYS A 217 -5.47 -21.33 -6.23
C LYS A 217 -4.18 -21.88 -6.84
N SER A 218 -4.00 -23.20 -6.84
CA SER A 218 -2.73 -23.87 -7.15
C SER A 218 -2.19 -23.57 -8.55
N SER A 219 -3.06 -23.46 -9.55
CA SER A 219 -2.68 -23.11 -10.93
C SER A 219 -2.14 -21.68 -11.04
N PHE A 220 -2.70 -20.75 -10.26
CA PHE A 220 -2.24 -19.36 -10.21
C PHE A 220 -0.89 -19.23 -9.49
N TYR A 221 -0.63 -20.04 -8.47
CA TYR A 221 0.64 -20.01 -7.74
C TYR A 221 1.77 -20.77 -8.43
N ALA A 222 1.50 -21.49 -9.51
CA ALA A 222 2.53 -22.28 -10.20
C ALA A 222 3.59 -21.41 -10.89
N ASN A 223 3.24 -20.19 -11.30
CA ASN A 223 4.17 -19.34 -12.05
C ASN A 223 5.31 -18.79 -11.17
N PRO A 224 6.52 -18.57 -11.73
CA PRO A 224 7.69 -18.13 -10.97
C PRO A 224 7.50 -16.80 -10.25
N LEU A 225 6.75 -15.86 -10.83
CA LEU A 225 6.51 -14.55 -10.22
C LEU A 225 5.70 -14.69 -8.93
N ALA A 226 4.57 -15.39 -8.98
CA ALA A 226 3.76 -15.65 -7.80
C ALA A 226 4.61 -16.35 -6.72
N ARG A 227 5.34 -17.42 -7.09
CA ARG A 227 6.23 -18.12 -6.16
C ARG A 227 7.24 -17.20 -5.48
N GLU A 228 7.84 -16.28 -6.23
CA GLU A 228 8.80 -15.32 -5.67
C GLU A 228 8.15 -14.32 -4.70
N LEU A 229 6.94 -13.83 -5.01
CA LEU A 229 6.19 -12.93 -4.13
C LEU A 229 5.80 -13.63 -2.82
N TRP A 230 5.29 -14.87 -2.91
CA TRP A 230 4.95 -15.68 -1.73
C TRP A 230 6.19 -16.06 -0.91
N ARG A 231 7.28 -16.49 -1.56
CA ARG A 231 8.56 -16.80 -0.90
C ARG A 231 9.15 -15.59 -0.19
N THR A 232 9.13 -14.43 -0.85
CA THR A 232 9.55 -13.17 -0.23
C THR A 232 8.71 -12.88 1.01
N THR A 233 7.38 -13.02 0.91
CA THR A 233 6.49 -12.73 2.03
C THR A 233 6.78 -13.63 3.21
N ALA A 234 6.93 -14.95 2.96
CA ALA A 234 7.32 -15.90 4.00
C ALA A 234 8.64 -15.52 4.67
N GLN A 235 9.65 -15.12 3.89
CA GLN A 235 10.93 -14.67 4.42
C GLN A 235 10.78 -13.41 5.28
N ALA A 236 10.05 -12.40 4.79
CA ALA A 236 9.82 -11.16 5.53
C ALA A 236 9.06 -11.40 6.83
N LEU A 237 8.06 -12.30 6.83
CA LEU A 237 7.35 -12.70 8.04
C LEU A 237 8.29 -13.39 9.04
N ALA A 238 9.12 -14.33 8.58
CA ALA A 238 10.05 -15.05 9.44
C ALA A 238 11.12 -14.15 10.09
N GLU A 239 11.47 -13.03 9.45
CA GLU A 239 12.44 -12.04 9.94
C GLU A 239 11.80 -10.90 10.75
N ALA A 240 10.46 -10.86 10.87
CA ALA A 240 9.75 -9.74 11.46
C ALA A 240 9.74 -9.77 13.00
N ASP A 241 10.14 -8.66 13.62
CA ASP A 241 9.92 -8.42 15.06
C ASP A 241 8.47 -8.04 15.39
N ARG A 242 7.74 -7.51 14.39
CA ARG A 242 6.33 -7.11 14.49
C ARG A 242 5.58 -7.45 13.21
N VAL A 243 4.41 -8.10 13.34
CA VAL A 243 3.47 -8.39 12.25
C VAL A 243 2.16 -7.64 12.52
N THR A 244 1.72 -6.83 11.56
CA THR A 244 0.40 -6.17 11.61
C THR A 244 -0.53 -6.78 10.57
N VAL A 245 -1.70 -7.24 11.00
CA VAL A 245 -2.79 -7.73 10.14
C VAL A 245 -3.83 -6.62 10.02
N VAL A 246 -3.98 -6.06 8.81
CA VAL A 246 -4.86 -4.91 8.56
C VAL A 246 -6.01 -5.30 7.64
N GLY A 247 -7.25 -5.22 8.12
CA GLY A 247 -8.47 -5.44 7.32
C GLY A 247 -8.55 -6.80 6.64
N TYR A 248 -7.86 -7.81 7.18
CA TYR A 248 -7.80 -9.15 6.63
C TYR A 248 -8.40 -10.15 7.62
N SER A 249 -9.47 -10.80 7.19
CA SER A 249 -10.26 -11.63 8.08
C SER A 249 -9.61 -12.97 8.44
N LEU A 250 -8.50 -13.38 7.83
CA LEU A 250 -7.94 -14.73 7.95
C LEU A 250 -8.99 -15.82 7.63
N PRO A 251 -9.49 -15.91 6.39
CA PRO A 251 -10.46 -16.93 6.03
C PRO A 251 -9.82 -18.33 6.10
N LEU A 252 -10.58 -19.32 6.60
CA LEU A 252 -10.12 -20.70 6.80
C LEU A 252 -9.62 -21.39 5.52
N THR A 253 -10.06 -20.92 4.37
CA THR A 253 -9.72 -21.42 3.04
C THR A 253 -8.37 -20.89 2.53
N ASP A 254 -7.82 -19.83 3.13
CA ASP A 254 -6.50 -19.30 2.77
C ASP A 254 -5.38 -20.02 3.52
N LEU A 255 -5.21 -21.30 3.16
CA LEU A 255 -4.27 -22.21 3.80
C LEU A 255 -2.82 -21.77 3.67
N VAL A 256 -2.45 -21.12 2.56
CA VAL A 256 -1.06 -20.67 2.33
C VAL A 256 -0.70 -19.55 3.30
N THR A 257 -1.54 -18.52 3.39
CA THR A 257 -1.33 -17.42 4.34
C THR A 257 -1.38 -17.90 5.78
N SER A 258 -2.36 -18.75 6.12
CA SER A 258 -2.51 -19.31 7.46
C SER A 258 -1.29 -20.15 7.86
N GLY A 259 -0.74 -20.95 6.94
CA GLY A 259 0.48 -21.72 7.15
C GLY A 259 1.70 -20.82 7.39
N MET A 260 1.92 -19.81 6.56
CA MET A 260 3.04 -18.87 6.75
C MET A 260 2.96 -18.11 8.08
N LEU A 261 1.76 -17.67 8.47
CA LEU A 261 1.54 -17.00 9.74
C LEU A 261 1.73 -17.95 10.93
N ALA A 262 1.23 -19.18 10.86
CA ALA A 262 1.45 -20.17 11.91
C ALA A 262 2.94 -20.47 12.09
N ASP A 263 3.66 -20.73 10.99
CA ASP A 263 5.11 -21.00 11.02
C ASP A 263 5.89 -19.84 11.65
N THR A 264 5.47 -18.60 11.36
CA THR A 264 6.08 -17.38 11.90
C THR A 264 5.75 -17.15 13.37
N ILE A 265 4.47 -17.24 13.74
CA ILE A 265 3.98 -16.73 15.03
C ILE A 265 4.18 -17.76 16.16
N VAL A 266 4.08 -19.06 15.86
CA VAL A 266 4.20 -20.15 16.86
C VAL A 266 5.58 -20.20 17.50
N ASN A 267 6.62 -19.91 16.71
CA ASN A 267 8.02 -20.08 17.15
C ASN A 267 8.77 -18.75 17.34
N SER A 268 8.08 -17.61 17.33
CA SER A 268 8.71 -16.29 17.45
C SER A 268 8.23 -15.52 18.68
N THR A 269 9.04 -14.56 19.10
CA THR A 269 8.66 -13.49 20.04
C THR A 269 8.00 -12.30 19.33
N CYS A 270 7.60 -12.48 18.06
CA CYS A 270 7.04 -11.43 17.23
C CYS A 270 5.80 -10.82 17.90
N GLU A 271 5.74 -9.49 17.92
CA GLU A 271 4.57 -8.73 18.34
C GLU A 271 3.50 -8.78 17.25
N VAL A 272 2.25 -9.02 17.60
CA VAL A 272 1.16 -9.09 16.62
C VAL A 272 0.17 -7.97 16.88
N VAL A 273 -0.13 -7.18 15.84
CA VAL A 273 -1.14 -6.11 15.91
C VAL A 273 -2.25 -6.43 14.92
N VAL A 274 -3.50 -6.46 15.40
CA VAL A 274 -4.69 -6.66 14.60
C VAL A 274 -5.42 -5.34 14.45
N VAL A 275 -5.50 -4.83 13.22
CA VAL A 275 -6.18 -3.58 12.85
C VAL A 275 -7.36 -3.95 11.96
N ASP A 276 -8.53 -4.09 12.57
CA ASP A 276 -9.75 -4.53 11.89
C ASP A 276 -10.96 -3.94 12.61
N PRO A 277 -12.07 -3.62 11.93
CA PRO A 277 -13.27 -3.14 12.62
C PRO A 277 -13.73 -4.06 13.76
N VAL A 278 -13.54 -5.38 13.61
CA VAL A 278 -13.86 -6.41 14.62
C VAL A 278 -12.62 -7.26 14.93
N PRO A 279 -11.63 -6.70 15.67
CA PRO A 279 -10.31 -7.30 15.79
C PRO A 279 -10.30 -8.60 16.60
N ASP A 280 -11.25 -8.77 17.53
CA ASP A 280 -11.32 -9.96 18.40
C ASP A 280 -11.53 -11.26 17.61
N VAL A 281 -12.28 -11.20 16.49
CA VAL A 281 -12.53 -12.37 15.63
C VAL A 281 -11.24 -12.82 14.94
N VAL A 282 -10.45 -11.87 14.46
CA VAL A 282 -9.17 -12.13 13.80
C VAL A 282 -8.13 -12.58 14.83
N GLY A 283 -8.09 -11.94 16.01
CA GLY A 283 -7.26 -12.34 17.14
C GLY A 283 -7.53 -13.78 17.58
N GLY A 284 -8.80 -14.18 17.67
CA GLY A 284 -9.19 -15.58 17.97
C GLY A 284 -8.64 -16.58 16.96
N ARG A 285 -8.70 -16.27 15.67
CA ARG A 285 -8.13 -17.13 14.60
C ARG A 285 -6.61 -17.21 14.69
N LEU A 286 -5.93 -16.12 15.05
CA LEU A 286 -4.48 -16.14 15.28
C LEU A 286 -4.11 -17.03 16.48
N VAL A 287 -4.91 -17.00 17.55
CA VAL A 287 -4.72 -17.90 18.70
C VAL A 287 -4.94 -19.37 18.29
N GLU A 288 -5.92 -19.66 17.46
CA GLU A 288 -6.13 -21.00 16.89
C GLU A 288 -4.93 -21.47 16.03
N LEU A 289 -4.23 -20.55 15.38
CA LEU A 289 -2.97 -20.80 14.66
C LEU A 289 -1.75 -20.90 15.59
N GLY A 290 -1.92 -20.70 16.91
CA GLY A 290 -0.90 -20.86 17.94
C GLY A 290 -0.23 -19.55 18.40
N ALA A 291 -0.81 -18.39 18.10
CA ALA A 291 -0.38 -17.12 18.69
C ALA A 291 -0.66 -17.07 20.20
N ASP A 292 0.26 -16.47 20.95
CA ASP A 292 0.02 -16.15 22.35
C ASP A 292 -0.87 -14.91 22.44
N LEU A 293 -2.03 -15.05 23.09
CA LEU A 293 -2.99 -13.95 23.30
C LEU A 293 -2.33 -12.73 23.95
N GLY A 294 -1.36 -12.91 24.84
CA GLY A 294 -0.65 -11.81 25.50
C GLY A 294 0.21 -10.96 24.57
N ARG A 295 0.48 -11.44 23.34
CA ARG A 295 1.26 -10.73 22.31
C ARG A 295 0.40 -10.06 21.24
N ILE A 296 -0.92 -10.23 21.29
CA ILE A 296 -1.84 -9.69 20.30
C ILE A 296 -2.42 -8.36 20.81
N GLN A 297 -2.15 -7.28 20.09
CA GLN A 297 -2.75 -5.98 20.31
C GLN A 297 -3.91 -5.76 19.34
N HIS A 298 -5.02 -5.22 19.83
CA HIS A 298 -6.23 -4.98 19.03
C HIS A 298 -6.45 -3.48 18.81
N VAL A 299 -6.67 -3.10 17.55
CA VAL A 299 -7.11 -1.76 17.14
C VAL A 299 -8.43 -1.91 16.37
N GLY A 300 -9.55 -1.62 17.06
CA GLY A 300 -10.91 -1.83 16.55
C GLY A 300 -11.66 -0.59 16.06
N GLY A 301 -12.86 -0.77 15.53
CA GLY A 301 -13.76 0.32 15.11
C GLY A 301 -13.59 0.76 13.65
N ASP A 302 -14.56 1.52 13.14
CA ASP A 302 -14.65 1.91 11.72
C ASP A 302 -13.47 2.77 11.26
N ASP A 303 -12.80 3.46 12.18
CA ASP A 303 -11.65 4.33 11.94
C ASP A 303 -10.31 3.68 12.34
N CYS A 304 -10.28 2.37 12.61
CA CYS A 304 -9.12 1.65 13.15
C CYS A 304 -7.84 1.89 12.34
N VAL A 305 -7.92 1.82 11.01
CA VAL A 305 -6.77 2.02 10.11
C VAL A 305 -6.23 3.44 10.20
N MET A 306 -7.12 4.43 10.30
CA MET A 306 -6.74 5.84 10.45
C MET A 306 -6.02 6.06 11.79
N ARG A 307 -6.60 5.61 12.90
CA ARG A 307 -6.00 5.76 14.24
C ARG A 307 -4.67 5.02 14.37
N TRP A 308 -4.57 3.84 13.75
CA TRP A 308 -3.31 3.09 13.71
C TRP A 308 -2.24 3.80 12.89
N ALA A 309 -2.59 4.34 11.71
CA ALA A 309 -1.66 5.13 10.89
C ALA A 309 -1.20 6.41 11.61
N GLU A 310 -2.10 7.04 12.37
CA GLU A 310 -1.80 8.18 13.23
C GLU A 310 -0.82 7.83 14.34
N GLN A 311 -1.06 6.74 15.06
CA GLN A 311 -0.16 6.26 16.10
C GLN A 311 1.22 5.94 15.55
N LEU A 312 1.30 5.26 14.41
CA LEU A 312 2.57 4.93 13.75
C LEU A 312 3.36 6.18 13.36
N ASP A 313 2.68 7.21 12.85
CA ASP A 313 3.31 8.50 12.60
C ASP A 313 3.79 9.10 13.92
N GLU A 314 2.93 9.17 14.94
CA GLU A 314 3.25 9.80 16.23
C GLU A 314 4.44 9.18 16.96
N ASP A 315 4.64 7.86 16.79
CA ASP A 315 5.73 7.07 17.35
C ASP A 315 7.07 7.28 16.62
N MET A 316 7.08 7.95 15.46
CA MET A 316 8.32 8.24 14.75
C MET A 316 9.23 9.15 15.57
N THR A 317 10.48 8.72 15.72
CA THR A 317 11.58 9.50 16.29
C THR A 317 12.51 9.98 15.20
N VAL A 318 13.21 11.08 15.47
CA VAL A 318 14.20 11.64 14.53
C VAL A 318 15.57 11.71 15.16
N GLU A 319 16.58 11.21 14.46
CA GLU A 319 17.97 11.42 14.83
C GLU A 319 18.48 12.73 14.22
N LEU A 320 18.94 13.64 15.07
CA LEU A 320 19.54 14.90 14.65
C LEU A 320 21.07 14.78 14.53
N PRO A 321 21.69 15.40 13.49
CA PRO A 321 23.14 15.44 13.35
C PRO A 321 23.88 15.91 14.61
N ALA A 322 25.05 15.32 14.87
CA ALA A 322 25.83 15.59 16.08
C ALA A 322 26.42 17.01 16.16
N ASP A 323 26.56 17.68 15.03
CA ASP A 323 27.36 18.88 14.83
C ASP A 323 26.51 20.10 14.43
N LEU A 324 25.27 20.18 14.94
CA LEU A 324 24.40 21.33 14.76
C LEU A 324 24.91 22.53 15.58
N ASP A 325 25.41 23.56 14.89
CA ASP A 325 25.75 24.85 15.50
C ASP A 325 24.65 25.90 15.27
N GLY A 326 24.82 27.07 15.90
CA GLY A 326 23.81 28.14 15.91
C GLY A 326 23.60 28.87 14.57
N ASP A 327 24.46 28.66 13.57
CA ASP A 327 24.34 29.31 12.26
C ASP A 327 23.55 28.45 11.25
N VAL A 328 23.30 27.18 11.58
CA VAL A 328 22.48 26.30 10.76
C VAL A 328 21.03 26.77 10.81
N ARG A 329 20.39 26.88 9.65
CA ARG A 329 18.97 27.27 9.53
C ARG A 329 18.07 26.08 9.28
N LEU A 330 16.82 26.15 9.74
CA LEU A 330 15.81 25.12 9.53
C LEU A 330 15.13 25.30 8.18
N THR A 331 14.88 24.19 7.50
CA THR A 331 14.00 24.10 6.34
C THR A 331 13.30 22.74 6.33
N VAL A 332 12.19 22.65 5.61
CA VAL A 332 11.49 21.37 5.38
C VAL A 332 11.71 20.95 3.94
N GLY A 333 12.11 19.70 3.75
CA GLY A 333 12.61 19.18 2.49
C GLY A 333 12.59 17.67 2.41
N TRP A 334 12.93 17.13 1.24
CA TRP A 334 13.18 15.70 1.07
C TRP A 334 14.65 15.46 0.78
N GLY A 335 15.33 14.76 1.70
CA GLY A 335 16.78 14.60 1.61
C GLY A 335 17.47 15.96 1.57
N THR A 336 18.22 16.22 0.51
CA THR A 336 18.94 17.49 0.29
C THR A 336 18.13 18.52 -0.50
N THR A 337 16.85 18.25 -0.79
CA THR A 337 16.00 19.11 -1.62
C THR A 337 14.98 19.85 -0.75
N PRO A 338 15.30 21.07 -0.27
CA PRO A 338 14.36 21.90 0.48
C PRO A 338 13.17 22.32 -0.40
N TRP A 339 11.97 22.40 0.18
CA TRP A 339 10.76 22.82 -0.53
C TRP A 339 9.85 23.76 0.25
N ALA A 340 10.01 23.85 1.57
CA ALA A 340 9.26 24.79 2.40
C ALA A 340 10.16 25.56 3.38
N ALA A 341 9.89 26.85 3.52
CA ALA A 341 10.51 27.70 4.52
C ALA A 341 9.85 27.49 5.88
N VAL A 342 10.69 27.40 6.92
CA VAL A 342 10.23 27.39 8.30
C VAL A 342 9.98 28.83 8.75
N THR A 343 8.79 29.10 9.30
CA THR A 343 8.35 30.42 9.76
C THR A 343 8.46 30.57 11.28
N SER A 344 8.33 29.48 12.02
CA SER A 344 8.54 29.45 13.47
C SER A 344 8.99 28.05 13.91
N ALA A 345 9.75 28.01 14.99
CA ALA A 345 10.01 26.77 15.73
C ALA A 345 9.69 27.01 17.20
N VAL A 346 8.87 26.14 17.77
CA VAL A 346 8.56 26.15 19.20
C VAL A 346 9.37 25.07 19.88
N ALA A 347 10.15 25.49 20.88
CA ALA A 347 10.95 24.60 21.70
C ALA A 347 10.07 23.58 22.44
N ARG A 348 10.69 22.46 22.83
CA ARG A 348 10.12 21.29 23.49
C ARG A 348 8.94 21.58 24.44
N ASP A 349 7.85 20.84 24.28
CA ASP A 349 6.86 20.66 25.34
C ASP A 349 7.37 19.66 26.42
N GLY A 350 6.59 19.47 27.49
CA GLY A 350 6.95 18.59 28.60
C GLY A 350 7.20 17.12 28.21
N ASP A 351 6.70 16.70 27.04
CA ASP A 351 6.79 15.32 26.54
C ASP A 351 7.94 15.13 25.53
N GLY A 352 8.79 16.15 25.40
CA GLY A 352 10.00 16.08 24.60
C GLY A 352 9.79 16.31 23.10
N LEU A 353 8.62 16.82 22.69
CA LEU A 353 8.27 17.14 21.31
C LEU A 353 8.56 18.61 20.97
N ALA A 354 9.29 18.87 19.89
CA ALA A 354 9.41 20.20 19.28
C ALA A 354 8.48 20.36 18.07
N ARG A 355 7.96 21.57 17.84
CA ARG A 355 7.07 21.86 16.70
C ARG A 355 7.69 22.90 15.77
N VAL A 356 7.53 22.67 14.47
CA VAL A 356 8.03 23.56 13.42
C VAL A 356 6.87 23.93 12.51
N GLN A 357 6.62 25.22 12.35
CA GLN A 357 5.60 25.73 11.43
C GLN A 357 6.24 26.09 10.10
N VAL A 358 5.58 25.70 9.01
CA VAL A 358 6.02 26.03 7.65
C VAL A 358 5.09 27.03 7.01
N ALA A 359 5.67 27.91 6.18
CA ALA A 359 4.87 28.75 5.30
C ALA A 359 4.15 27.89 4.25
N ASP A 360 3.08 28.44 3.69
CA ASP A 360 2.53 27.92 2.44
C ASP A 360 3.63 27.94 1.37
N ALA A 361 3.91 26.77 0.78
CA ALA A 361 5.00 26.57 -0.17
C ALA A 361 4.89 27.50 -1.41
N ALA A 362 3.69 27.95 -1.76
CA ALA A 362 3.49 28.90 -2.85
C ALA A 362 3.85 30.35 -2.47
N SER A 363 3.92 30.66 -1.18
CA SER A 363 4.01 32.04 -0.67
C SER A 363 5.41 32.49 -0.28
N VAL A 364 6.30 31.56 0.08
CA VAL A 364 7.63 31.89 0.64
C VAL A 364 8.71 30.99 0.01
N PRO A 365 9.70 31.56 -0.71
CA PRO A 365 10.81 30.78 -1.25
C PRO A 365 11.58 30.04 -0.16
N TRP A 366 11.93 28.77 -0.36
CA TRP A 366 12.65 27.96 0.64
C TRP A 366 13.98 28.60 1.08
N GLY A 367 14.67 29.29 0.16
CA GLY A 367 15.94 30.00 0.43
C GLY A 367 15.80 31.22 1.35
N SER A 368 14.57 31.60 1.72
CA SER A 368 14.34 32.66 2.71
C SER A 368 14.51 32.22 4.16
N ALA A 369 14.93 30.97 4.42
CA ALA A 369 15.05 30.32 5.73
C ALA A 369 15.26 31.30 6.89
N THR A 370 14.25 31.42 7.75
CA THR A 370 14.19 32.50 8.75
C THR A 370 14.53 32.05 10.17
N VAL A 371 14.47 30.75 10.46
CA VAL A 371 14.61 30.21 11.82
C VAL A 371 15.94 29.46 12.01
N PRO A 372 16.79 29.87 12.96
CA PRO A 372 18.02 29.15 13.29
C PRO A 372 17.73 27.88 14.11
N VAL A 373 18.52 26.82 13.89
CA VAL A 373 18.39 25.52 14.57
C VAL A 373 18.43 25.63 16.09
N ARG A 374 19.11 26.63 16.64
CA ARG A 374 19.14 26.88 18.09
C ARG A 374 17.74 27.09 18.72
N GLU A 375 16.77 27.58 17.94
CA GLU A 375 15.39 27.76 18.42
C GLU A 375 14.66 26.43 18.55
N LEU A 376 14.96 25.46 17.68
CA LEU A 376 14.47 24.08 17.78
C LEU A 376 15.10 23.34 18.96
N LEU A 377 16.41 23.53 19.18
CA LEU A 377 17.14 22.85 20.27
C LEU A 377 16.77 23.43 21.64
N GLY A 378 16.61 24.74 21.76
CA GLY A 378 16.29 25.40 23.03
C GLY A 378 17.27 25.08 24.18
N PRO A 379 16.93 25.43 25.43
CA PRO A 379 17.77 25.14 26.59
C PRO A 379 17.67 23.70 27.09
N MET A 380 16.63 22.96 26.68
CA MET A 380 16.34 21.60 27.15
C MET A 380 17.02 20.49 26.31
N GLY A 381 17.93 20.85 25.41
CA GLY A 381 18.68 19.91 24.59
C GLY A 381 17.90 19.38 23.38
N ARG A 382 18.43 18.34 22.74
CA ARG A 382 17.90 17.83 21.47
C ARG A 382 16.51 17.21 21.65
N PRO A 383 15.52 17.56 20.80
CA PRO A 383 14.24 16.87 20.79
C PRO A 383 14.39 15.46 20.20
N ASP A 384 13.71 14.50 20.81
CA ASP A 384 13.64 13.12 20.29
C ASP A 384 12.56 12.98 19.20
N ARG A 385 11.60 13.92 19.20
CA ARG A 385 10.48 13.99 18.26
C ARG A 385 10.31 15.41 17.76
N ILE A 386 10.10 15.56 16.47
CA ILE A 386 9.78 16.84 15.82
C ILE A 386 8.52 16.67 14.99
N GLU A 387 7.64 17.66 15.03
CA GLU A 387 6.41 17.71 14.24
C GLU A 387 6.44 18.94 13.33
N VAL A 388 6.04 18.74 12.07
CA VAL A 388 5.81 19.82 11.12
C VAL A 388 4.31 20.13 11.10
N GLU A 389 3.97 21.40 11.32
CA GLU A 389 2.62 21.93 11.19
C GLU A 389 2.51 22.79 9.93
N TYR A 390 1.58 22.42 9.05
CA TYR A 390 1.31 23.09 7.79
C TYR A 390 0.29 24.21 7.94
N ALA A 391 0.21 25.09 6.94
CA ALA A 391 -0.71 26.22 6.93
C ALA A 391 -2.19 25.81 7.04
N THR A 392 -2.55 24.60 6.59
CA THR A 392 -3.93 24.09 6.73
C THR A 392 -4.26 23.57 8.14
N GLY A 393 -3.26 23.48 9.02
CA GLY A 393 -3.36 22.83 10.33
C GLY A 393 -3.11 21.32 10.30
N ARG A 394 -2.87 20.71 9.13
CA ARG A 394 -2.37 19.33 9.04
C ARG A 394 -0.99 19.22 9.69
N ARG A 395 -0.69 18.04 10.23
CA ARG A 395 0.57 17.76 10.93
C ARG A 395 1.14 16.39 10.57
N SER A 396 2.45 16.27 10.66
CA SER A 396 3.21 15.04 10.40
C SER A 396 4.51 15.03 11.19
N ARG A 397 4.94 13.85 11.66
CA ARG A 397 6.26 13.71 12.30
C ARG A 397 7.40 13.84 11.31
N VAL A 398 8.50 14.41 11.78
CA VAL A 398 9.79 14.34 11.09
C VAL A 398 10.34 12.93 11.21
N ALA A 399 10.54 12.29 10.07
CA ALA A 399 11.09 10.95 9.96
C ALA A 399 12.61 10.94 9.82
N HIS A 400 13.16 12.01 9.24
CA HIS A 400 14.58 12.09 8.95
C HIS A 400 15.03 13.56 8.98
N ALA A 401 16.28 13.80 9.34
CA ALA A 401 16.88 15.13 9.32
C ALA A 401 18.30 15.05 8.78
N VAL A 402 18.61 15.88 7.78
CA VAL A 402 19.95 15.90 7.17
C VAL A 402 20.52 17.30 7.14
N ARG A 403 21.82 17.40 7.41
CA ARG A 403 22.56 18.64 7.21
C ARG A 403 22.86 18.79 5.72
N TRP A 404 22.51 19.95 5.17
CA TRP A 404 22.77 20.29 3.79
C TRP A 404 23.44 21.65 3.70
N SER A 405 24.33 21.81 2.74
CA SER A 405 25.00 23.07 2.44
C SER A 405 25.06 23.18 0.93
N GLU A 406 24.67 24.33 0.41
CA GLU A 406 24.91 24.69 -0.98
C GLU A 406 25.89 25.85 -1.01
N ASP A 407 26.78 25.82 -1.99
CA ASP A 407 27.91 26.74 -2.07
C ASP A 407 27.41 28.19 -2.13
N GLY A 408 27.71 28.94 -1.06
CA GLY A 408 27.36 30.36 -0.95
C GLY A 408 25.92 30.65 -0.49
N SER A 409 25.04 29.65 -0.33
CA SER A 409 23.65 29.88 0.11
C SER A 409 23.40 29.60 1.60
N GLY A 410 24.39 29.04 2.31
CA GLY A 410 24.35 28.86 3.76
C GLY A 410 24.26 27.39 4.20
N ARG A 411 24.15 27.18 5.52
CA ARG A 411 24.09 25.85 6.14
C ARG A 411 22.66 25.59 6.63
N TYR A 412 22.13 24.44 6.27
CA TYR A 412 20.73 24.07 6.53
C TYR A 412 20.64 22.73 7.25
N LEU A 413 19.61 22.62 8.09
CA LEU A 413 19.08 21.37 8.59
C LEU A 413 17.75 21.15 7.88
N VAL A 414 17.73 20.19 6.97
CA VAL A 414 16.54 19.81 6.20
C VAL A 414 15.78 18.76 7.00
N LEU A 415 14.61 19.12 7.49
CA LEU A 415 13.68 18.21 8.16
C LEU A 415 12.78 17.55 7.12
N THR A 416 12.72 16.23 7.14
CA THR A 416 11.90 15.44 6.23
C THR A 416 10.72 14.82 6.97
N PRO A 417 9.50 15.36 6.82
CA PRO A 417 8.30 14.81 7.43
C PRO A 417 7.87 13.51 6.76
N SER A 418 7.10 12.67 7.47
CA SER A 418 6.51 11.45 6.92
C SER A 418 5.52 11.76 5.78
N ALA A 419 4.80 12.88 5.86
CA ALA A 419 3.85 13.32 4.86
C ALA A 419 4.04 14.78 4.52
N ARG A 420 3.65 15.18 3.30
CA ARG A 420 3.52 16.60 2.90
C ARG A 420 2.15 16.87 2.29
N GLU A 421 1.75 18.14 2.34
CA GLU A 421 0.61 18.63 1.59
C GLU A 421 0.84 18.57 0.08
N ALA A 422 -0.23 18.33 -0.66
CA ALA A 422 -0.21 18.51 -2.11
C ALA A 422 -0.05 20.01 -2.42
N GLN A 423 0.76 20.31 -3.43
CA GLN A 423 0.85 21.65 -4.01
C GLN A 423 -0.25 21.87 -5.03
#